data_AF-A0A497G7T9-F1
#
_entry.id   AF-A0A497G7T9-F1
#
_cell.length_a   1.000
_cell.length_b   1.000
_cell.length_c   1.000
_cell.angle_alpha   90.00
_cell.angle_beta   90.00
_cell.angle_gamma   90.00
#
_symmetry.space_group_name_H-M   'P 1'
#
loop_
_entity.id
_entity.type
_entity.pdbx_description
1 polymer ?
#
loop_
_entity_poly.entity_id
_entity_poly.type
_entity_poly.pdbx_seq_one_letter_code
_entity_poly.pdbx_strand_id
1 'polypeptide(L)'
;MLEESGYRVVVVNYPVAWPPTIRRGVVIGGPAPLASPWRIGFSKCYSTRILRGEYSPPTIRLKLRNSDNPVLGSMSELEPLEADVKLFAQLKRDVRHYRVLDSPTYTLGIVGHDEYDKAVLLRGEEVVAVLREGEWSSWIIDEVRTDRGVVRAAIRVKLAKLAGDATGIRLYCTDFYDTRGWRSRAELAEGMRRT
;
A
#
# COMPACT_ATOMS: atom_id res chain seq x y z
N MET A 1 17.21 -11.37 -38.79
CA MET A 1 16.43 -11.05 -37.56
C MET A 1 16.81 -9.64 -37.09
N LEU A 2 15.90 -8.79 -36.58
CA LEU A 2 16.21 -7.37 -36.25
C LEU A 2 17.48 -7.19 -35.38
N GLU A 3 17.72 -8.11 -34.44
CA GLU A 3 18.92 -8.15 -33.60
C GLU A 3 20.23 -8.48 -34.37
N GLU A 4 20.13 -9.37 -35.35
CA GLU A 4 21.25 -9.75 -36.23
C GLU A 4 21.59 -8.59 -37.19
N SER A 5 20.60 -7.78 -37.52
CA SER A 5 20.75 -6.54 -38.30
C SER A 5 21.25 -5.35 -37.47
N GLY A 6 21.63 -5.56 -36.21
CA GLY A 6 22.26 -4.55 -35.35
C GLY A 6 21.28 -3.64 -34.59
N TYR A 7 19.97 -3.84 -34.74
CA TYR A 7 18.98 -3.05 -34.01
C TYR A 7 18.89 -3.50 -32.53
N ARG A 8 18.66 -2.53 -31.63
CA ARG A 8 18.22 -2.82 -30.26
C ARG A 8 16.75 -3.22 -30.30
N VAL A 9 16.43 -4.41 -29.82
CA VAL A 9 15.06 -4.94 -29.83
C VAL A 9 14.45 -4.83 -28.43
N VAL A 10 13.18 -4.43 -28.37
CA VAL A 10 12.35 -4.54 -27.16
C VAL A 10 11.33 -5.64 -27.39
N VAL A 11 11.32 -6.65 -26.51
CA VAL A 11 10.34 -7.74 -26.55
C VAL A 11 9.37 -7.57 -25.39
N VAL A 12 8.07 -7.50 -25.69
CA VAL A 12 7.02 -7.52 -24.66
C VAL A 12 6.55 -8.96 -24.48
N ASN A 13 6.84 -9.50 -23.30
CA ASN A 13 6.66 -10.91 -22.95
C ASN A 13 5.63 -11.02 -21.80
N TYR A 14 4.36 -10.82 -22.11
CA TYR A 14 3.25 -10.70 -21.16
C TYR A 14 2.07 -11.61 -21.60
N PRO A 15 1.32 -12.26 -20.68
CA PRO A 15 1.39 -12.18 -19.21
C PRO A 15 2.34 -13.19 -18.54
N VAL A 16 2.89 -14.15 -19.27
CA VAL A 16 3.80 -15.18 -18.71
C VAL A 16 5.14 -15.08 -19.40
N ALA A 17 6.19 -14.77 -18.63
CA ALA A 17 7.54 -14.66 -19.15
C ALA A 17 8.15 -16.05 -19.43
N TRP A 18 8.82 -16.18 -20.57
CA TRP A 18 9.75 -17.28 -20.88
C TRP A 18 11.20 -16.79 -20.86
N PRO A 19 12.19 -17.69 -20.64
CA PRO A 19 13.60 -17.33 -20.73
C PRO A 19 13.93 -16.79 -22.13
N PRO A 20 14.31 -15.51 -22.28
CA PRO A 20 14.60 -14.96 -23.59
C PRO A 20 15.96 -15.41 -24.08
N THR A 21 16.08 -15.70 -25.37
CA THR A 21 17.36 -16.03 -26.03
C THR A 21 18.06 -14.80 -26.62
N ILE A 22 17.45 -13.61 -26.51
CA ILE A 22 18.02 -12.36 -27.02
C ILE A 22 19.30 -11.99 -26.25
N ARG A 23 20.30 -11.49 -26.98
CA ARG A 23 21.61 -11.09 -26.46
C ARG A 23 21.76 -9.58 -26.33
N ARG A 24 21.11 -8.80 -27.20
CA ARG A 24 21.18 -7.33 -27.30
C ARG A 24 19.78 -6.70 -27.36
N GLY A 25 19.12 -6.62 -26.22
CA GLY A 25 17.79 -6.00 -26.13
C GLY A 25 17.23 -5.96 -24.72
N VAL A 26 16.00 -5.45 -24.61
CA VAL A 26 15.24 -5.39 -23.35
C VAL A 26 14.04 -6.32 -23.46
N VAL A 27 13.81 -7.13 -22.43
CA VAL A 27 12.58 -7.93 -22.31
C VAL A 27 11.72 -7.36 -21.21
N ILE A 28 10.53 -6.91 -21.59
CA ILE A 28 9.48 -6.48 -20.67
C ILE A 28 8.63 -7.69 -20.36
N GLY A 29 8.96 -8.40 -19.27
CA GLY A 29 8.23 -9.57 -18.81
C GLY A 29 7.00 -9.21 -17.96
N GLY A 30 5.89 -9.91 -18.18
CA GLY A 30 4.75 -9.92 -17.28
C GLY A 30 4.97 -10.90 -16.12
N PRO A 31 4.51 -10.57 -14.90
CA PRO A 31 4.41 -11.57 -13.86
C PRO A 31 3.34 -12.58 -14.27
N ALA A 32 3.61 -13.88 -14.16
CA ALA A 32 2.54 -14.88 -14.21
C ALA A 32 1.45 -14.50 -13.18
N PRO A 33 0.18 -14.87 -13.39
CA PRO A 33 -0.89 -14.60 -12.42
C PRO A 33 -0.45 -14.99 -11.01
N LEU A 34 -0.58 -14.07 -10.05
CA LEU A 34 -0.13 -14.20 -8.65
C LEU A 34 1.39 -14.27 -8.41
N ALA A 35 2.23 -14.29 -9.45
CA ALA A 35 3.67 -14.33 -9.27
C ALA A 35 4.23 -13.05 -8.64
N SER A 36 3.57 -11.90 -8.85
CA SER A 36 3.92 -10.52 -8.43
C SER A 36 4.97 -10.47 -7.32
N PRO A 37 6.25 -10.67 -7.65
CA PRO A 37 7.15 -11.11 -6.61
C PRO A 37 7.79 -9.95 -5.84
N TRP A 38 7.56 -8.74 -6.31
CA TRP A 38 7.78 -7.48 -5.59
C TRP A 38 6.66 -7.17 -4.58
N ARG A 39 5.58 -7.96 -4.52
CA ARG A 39 4.52 -7.81 -3.52
C ARG A 39 5.01 -8.33 -2.17
N ILE A 40 4.93 -7.47 -1.17
CA ILE A 40 5.26 -7.82 0.22
C ILE A 40 4.00 -8.33 0.92
N GLY A 41 2.85 -7.66 0.73
CA GLY A 41 1.57 -8.12 1.29
C GLY A 41 0.38 -7.73 0.44
N PHE A 42 -0.72 -8.46 0.66
CA PHE A 42 -1.98 -8.25 -0.05
C PHE A 42 -2.78 -7.10 0.57
N SER A 43 -3.75 -6.63 -0.21
CA SER A 43 -4.74 -5.65 0.22
C SER A 43 -5.51 -6.11 1.45
N LYS A 44 -5.93 -5.13 2.24
CA LYS A 44 -6.67 -5.32 3.49
C LYS A 44 -7.60 -4.14 3.71
N CYS A 45 -8.62 -4.32 4.53
CA CYS A 45 -9.51 -3.24 4.91
C CYS A 45 -9.53 -3.10 6.43
N TYR A 46 -9.30 -1.90 6.93
CA TYR A 46 -9.61 -1.55 8.30
C TYR A 46 -11.07 -1.10 8.36
N SER A 47 -11.86 -1.68 9.27
CA SER A 47 -13.29 -1.35 9.34
C SER A 47 -13.86 -1.54 10.74
N THR A 48 -14.84 -0.71 11.11
CA THR A 48 -15.60 -0.87 12.36
C THR A 48 -16.52 -2.09 12.31
N ARG A 49 -16.93 -2.50 11.10
CA ARG A 49 -17.78 -3.67 10.84
C ARG A 49 -17.02 -4.73 10.04
N ILE A 50 -17.26 -6.02 10.32
CA ILE A 50 -16.67 -7.11 9.53
C ILE A 50 -17.34 -7.13 8.15
N LEU A 51 -16.56 -6.98 7.08
CA LEU A 51 -17.07 -7.14 5.73
C LEU A 51 -17.30 -8.63 5.45
N ARG A 52 -18.51 -8.98 5.00
CA ARG A 52 -18.87 -10.35 4.61
C ARG A 52 -18.99 -10.40 3.10
N GLY A 53 -18.32 -11.36 2.48
CA GLY A 53 -18.39 -11.61 1.03
C GLY A 53 -17.15 -12.35 0.53
N GLU A 54 -17.34 -13.24 -0.43
CA GLU A 54 -16.30 -14.09 -1.01
C GLU A 54 -15.10 -13.28 -1.56
N TYR A 55 -15.39 -12.11 -2.13
CA TYR A 55 -14.39 -11.20 -2.72
C TYR A 55 -14.00 -10.03 -1.81
N SER A 56 -14.43 -10.03 -0.55
CA SER A 56 -14.06 -8.95 0.36
C SER A 56 -12.59 -9.07 0.76
N PRO A 57 -11.80 -7.98 0.71
CA PRO A 57 -10.47 -7.99 1.28
C PRO A 57 -10.57 -8.36 2.78
N PRO A 58 -9.52 -8.99 3.32
CA PRO A 58 -9.51 -9.38 4.72
C PRO A 58 -9.70 -8.12 5.57
N THR A 59 -10.65 -8.22 6.50
CA THR A 59 -11.04 -7.09 7.34
C THR A 59 -10.30 -7.17 8.67
N ILE A 60 -9.59 -6.10 9.00
CA ILE A 60 -9.01 -5.86 10.32
C ILE A 60 -9.98 -4.94 11.06
N ARG A 61 -10.46 -5.38 12.22
CA ARG A 61 -11.43 -4.61 13.00
C ARG A 61 -10.75 -3.37 13.59
N LEU A 62 -11.31 -2.20 13.31
CA LEU A 62 -10.92 -0.95 13.98
C LEU A 62 -11.50 -0.92 15.39
N LYS A 63 -10.65 -0.54 16.35
CA LYS A 63 -11.04 -0.24 17.72
C LYS A 63 -10.80 1.24 17.94
N LEU A 64 -11.85 2.03 17.74
CA LEU A 64 -11.81 3.48 17.96
C LEU A 64 -11.82 3.76 19.46
N ARG A 65 -11.13 4.82 19.83
CA ARG A 65 -11.12 5.44 21.16
C ARG A 65 -11.15 6.95 20.97
N ASN A 66 -11.55 7.69 21.99
CA ASN A 66 -11.38 9.14 21.99
C ASN A 66 -9.89 9.47 21.90
N SER A 67 -9.56 10.56 21.23
CA SER A 67 -8.19 10.99 20.99
C SER A 67 -7.87 12.25 21.77
N ASP A 68 -6.76 12.19 22.51
CA ASP A 68 -6.12 13.37 23.11
C ASP A 68 -4.99 13.92 22.21
N ASN A 69 -4.90 13.48 20.95
CA ASN A 69 -3.84 13.89 20.04
C ASN A 69 -4.05 15.36 19.63
N PRO A 70 -3.09 16.27 19.91
CA PRO A 70 -3.27 17.69 19.66
C PRO A 70 -3.40 18.02 18.17
N VAL A 71 -2.76 17.25 17.29
CA VAL A 71 -2.90 17.42 15.84
C VAL A 71 -4.34 17.15 15.42
N LEU A 72 -4.93 16.06 15.89
CA LEU A 72 -6.33 15.72 15.58
C LEU A 72 -7.31 16.72 16.22
N GLY A 73 -7.05 17.14 17.46
CA GLY A 73 -7.85 18.15 18.16
C GLY A 73 -7.88 19.49 17.43
N SER A 74 -6.76 19.91 16.82
CA SER A 74 -6.71 21.14 16.02
C SER A 74 -7.49 21.07 14.69
N MET A 75 -7.87 19.86 14.26
CA MET A 75 -8.53 19.59 12.98
C MET A 75 -10.02 19.27 13.12
N SER A 76 -10.57 19.31 14.34
CA SER A 76 -11.92 18.83 14.67
C SER A 76 -12.60 19.77 15.66
N GLU A 77 -13.90 20.00 15.49
CA GLU A 77 -14.73 20.63 16.53
C GLU A 77 -15.45 19.59 17.38
N LEU A 78 -15.68 18.39 16.83
CA LEU A 78 -16.05 17.20 17.60
C LEU A 78 -14.84 16.62 18.32
N GLU A 79 -15.08 15.93 19.43
CA GLU A 79 -14.06 15.11 20.09
C GLU A 79 -13.51 14.07 19.09
N PRO A 80 -12.23 14.15 18.68
CA PRO A 80 -11.72 13.25 17.65
C PRO A 80 -11.68 11.80 18.13
N LEU A 81 -11.89 10.88 17.19
CA LEU A 81 -11.66 9.46 17.44
C LEU A 81 -10.34 9.03 16.81
N GLU A 82 -9.67 8.05 17.41
CA GLU A 82 -8.46 7.47 16.84
C GLU A 82 -8.40 5.94 16.96
N ALA A 83 -7.59 5.33 16.09
CA ALA A 83 -7.19 3.94 16.19
C ALA A 83 -5.79 3.72 15.61
N ASP A 84 -5.09 2.72 16.13
CA ASP A 84 -3.78 2.34 15.61
C ASP A 84 -3.96 1.42 14.39
N VAL A 85 -3.28 1.75 13.30
CA VAL A 85 -3.28 0.94 12.08
C VAL A 85 -1.85 0.65 11.65
N LYS A 86 -1.61 -0.58 11.19
CA LYS A 86 -0.32 -1.02 10.64
C LYS A 86 -0.45 -1.25 9.15
N LEU A 87 -0.36 -0.18 8.37
CA LEU A 87 -0.61 -0.20 6.92
C LEU A 87 0.23 -1.25 6.18
N PHE A 88 1.44 -1.53 6.65
CA PHE A 88 2.36 -2.52 6.08
C PHE A 88 2.37 -3.87 6.83
N ALA A 89 1.41 -4.12 7.73
CA ALA A 89 1.27 -5.42 8.36
C ALA A 89 0.83 -6.46 7.34
N GLN A 90 1.42 -7.64 7.43
CA GLN A 90 1.11 -8.80 6.61
C GLN A 90 0.23 -9.77 7.41
N LEU A 91 -0.84 -10.29 6.80
CA LEU A 91 -1.61 -11.37 7.43
C LEU A 91 -0.87 -12.69 7.25
N LYS A 92 -1.09 -13.67 8.13
CA LYS A 92 -0.42 -14.98 8.04
C LYS A 92 -0.57 -15.66 6.69
N ARG A 93 -1.72 -15.49 6.03
CA ARG A 93 -2.02 -16.05 4.69
C ARG A 93 -1.28 -15.36 3.54
N ASP A 94 -0.72 -14.18 3.79
CA ASP A 94 -0.11 -13.32 2.78
C ASP A 94 1.40 -13.61 2.61
N VAL A 95 1.98 -14.42 3.51
CA VAL A 95 3.42 -14.75 3.50
C VAL A 95 3.76 -15.58 2.27
N ARG A 96 4.47 -14.96 1.32
CA ARG A 96 4.92 -15.57 0.06
C ARG A 96 6.43 -15.39 -0.10
N HIS A 97 6.86 -14.28 -0.69
CA HIS A 97 8.27 -13.97 -0.95
C HIS A 97 8.97 -13.28 0.22
N TYR A 98 8.21 -12.48 0.97
CA TYR A 98 8.68 -11.76 2.16
C TYR A 98 7.86 -12.18 3.37
N ARG A 99 8.50 -12.18 4.54
CA ARG A 99 7.84 -12.20 5.84
C ARG A 99 8.07 -10.86 6.52
N VAL A 100 7.00 -10.11 6.79
CA VAL A 100 7.08 -8.87 7.58
C VAL A 100 7.33 -9.25 9.04
N LEU A 101 8.46 -8.78 9.57
CA LEU A 101 8.87 -8.96 10.98
C LEU A 101 8.41 -7.81 11.85
N ASP A 102 8.42 -6.60 11.29
CA ASP A 102 7.85 -5.41 11.94
C ASP A 102 7.31 -4.42 10.90
N SER A 103 6.21 -3.77 11.25
CA SER A 103 5.53 -2.77 10.42
C SER A 103 5.37 -1.48 11.22
N PRO A 104 5.63 -0.32 10.59
CA PRO A 104 5.19 0.98 11.05
C PRO A 104 3.75 0.99 11.58
N THR A 105 3.56 1.68 12.71
CA THR A 105 2.25 2.04 13.26
C THR A 105 1.91 3.46 12.84
N TYR A 106 0.66 3.67 12.45
CA TYR A 106 0.06 4.96 12.12
C TYR A 106 -1.15 5.18 13.02
N THR A 107 -1.45 6.43 13.30
CA THR A 107 -2.70 6.82 13.95
C THR A 107 -3.71 7.17 12.87
N LEU A 108 -4.83 6.47 12.84
CA LEU A 108 -6.00 6.84 12.04
C LEU A 108 -6.92 7.69 12.92
N GLY A 109 -6.91 9.00 12.70
CA GLY A 109 -7.85 9.94 13.29
C GLY A 109 -9.12 10.08 12.45
N ILE A 110 -10.26 10.27 13.11
CA ILE A 110 -11.55 10.60 12.51
C ILE A 110 -11.98 11.92 13.13
N VAL A 111 -12.19 12.93 12.28
CA VAL A 111 -12.42 14.32 12.68
C VAL A 111 -13.65 14.87 11.96
N GLY A 112 -14.24 15.92 12.52
CA GLY A 112 -15.48 16.50 12.02
C GLY A 112 -15.84 17.81 12.71
N HIS A 113 -16.84 18.49 12.17
CA HIS A 113 -17.39 19.72 12.74
C HIS A 113 -18.75 19.45 13.40
N ASP A 114 -19.80 19.23 12.59
CA ASP A 114 -21.12 18.81 13.08
C ASP A 114 -21.28 17.29 13.04
N GLU A 115 -20.61 16.65 12.09
CA GLU A 115 -20.49 15.20 11.92
C GLU A 115 -19.07 14.84 11.48
N TYR A 116 -18.68 13.57 11.66
CA TYR A 116 -17.39 13.08 11.20
C TYR A 116 -17.37 12.96 9.66
N ASP A 117 -16.52 13.74 9.00
CA ASP A 117 -16.45 13.83 7.53
C ASP A 117 -15.05 13.54 6.95
N LYS A 118 -14.02 13.45 7.80
CA LYS A 118 -12.63 13.23 7.38
C LYS A 118 -11.94 12.15 8.19
N ALA A 119 -11.05 11.43 7.52
CA ALA A 119 -10.02 10.60 8.13
C ALA A 119 -8.64 11.25 7.95
N VAL A 120 -7.85 11.26 9.02
CA VAL A 120 -6.48 11.78 9.04
C VAL A 120 -5.55 10.62 9.40
N LEU A 121 -4.51 10.39 8.61
CA LEU A 121 -3.45 9.42 8.93
C LEU A 121 -2.21 10.15 9.41
N LEU A 122 -1.76 9.80 10.61
CA LEU A 122 -0.54 10.34 11.21
C LEU A 122 0.57 9.30 11.31
N ARG A 123 1.81 9.73 11.13
CA ARG A 123 3.03 8.98 11.47
C ARG A 123 3.78 9.78 12.53
N GLY A 124 3.59 9.40 13.80
CA GLY A 124 3.97 10.29 14.90
C GLY A 124 3.09 11.54 14.87
N GLU A 125 3.70 12.71 14.68
CA GLU A 125 3.01 14.00 14.58
C GLU A 125 2.80 14.45 13.12
N GLU A 126 3.39 13.75 12.14
CA GLU A 126 3.30 14.11 10.73
C GLU A 126 1.97 13.66 10.13
N VAL A 127 1.26 14.58 9.45
CA VAL A 127 0.06 14.27 8.66
C VAL A 127 0.46 13.66 7.31
N VAL A 128 0.22 12.36 7.16
CA VAL A 128 0.56 11.59 5.95
C VAL A 128 -0.56 11.62 4.92
N ALA A 129 -1.82 11.69 5.37
CA ALA A 129 -2.97 11.86 4.50
C ALA A 129 -4.16 12.47 5.23
N VAL A 130 -4.96 13.25 4.51
CA VAL A 130 -6.30 13.69 4.92
C VAL A 130 -7.26 13.27 3.82
N LEU A 131 -8.32 12.56 4.17
CA LEU A 131 -9.21 11.90 3.21
C LEU A 131 -10.67 12.15 3.58
N ARG A 132 -11.48 12.46 2.57
CA ARG A 132 -12.95 12.35 2.62
C ARG A 132 -13.43 11.02 2.05
N GLU A 133 -14.69 10.70 2.29
CA GLU A 133 -15.29 9.49 1.71
C GLU A 133 -15.12 9.46 0.18
N GLY A 134 -14.62 8.34 -0.32
CA GLY A 134 -14.32 8.12 -1.74
C GLY A 134 -12.90 8.51 -2.16
N GLU A 135 -12.16 9.26 -1.34
CA GLU A 135 -10.84 9.76 -1.71
C GLU A 135 -9.72 8.74 -1.48
N TRP A 136 -8.71 8.83 -2.34
CA TRP A 136 -7.47 8.08 -2.24
C TRP A 136 -6.34 8.98 -1.74
N SER A 137 -5.44 8.42 -0.93
CA SER A 137 -4.17 9.08 -0.61
C SER A 137 -3.25 9.14 -1.82
N SER A 138 -2.24 10.01 -1.74
CA SER A 138 -0.97 9.87 -2.44
C SER A 138 -0.26 8.56 -2.03
N TRP A 139 0.81 8.20 -2.72
CA TRP A 139 1.63 7.06 -2.32
C TRP A 139 2.26 7.31 -0.94
N ILE A 140 2.00 6.40 0.00
CA ILE A 140 2.64 6.36 1.31
C ILE A 140 3.81 5.40 1.19
N ILE A 141 5.01 5.87 1.52
CA ILE A 141 6.26 5.09 1.42
C ILE A 141 6.92 5.07 2.79
N ASP A 142 7.22 3.88 3.30
CA ASP A 142 7.87 3.71 4.60
C ASP A 142 8.81 2.50 4.60
N GLU A 143 9.64 2.40 5.63
CA GLU A 143 10.55 1.29 5.84
C GLU A 143 9.88 0.16 6.62
N VAL A 144 9.97 -1.05 6.09
CA VAL A 144 9.37 -2.26 6.65
C VAL A 144 10.47 -3.27 6.91
N ARG A 145 10.53 -3.80 8.14
CA ARG A 145 11.51 -4.83 8.48
C ARG A 145 10.97 -6.19 8.06
N THR A 146 11.72 -6.88 7.20
CA THR A 146 11.37 -8.22 6.70
C THR A 146 12.46 -9.24 7.05
N ASP A 147 12.18 -10.51 6.80
CA ASP A 147 13.15 -11.60 6.83
C ASP A 147 14.29 -11.47 5.80
N ARG A 148 14.15 -10.53 4.84
CA ARG A 148 15.18 -10.19 3.84
C ARG A 148 15.87 -8.85 4.12
N GLY A 149 15.72 -8.32 5.33
CA GLY A 149 16.22 -7.01 5.74
C GLY A 149 15.16 -5.91 5.65
N VAL A 150 15.60 -4.67 5.79
CA VAL A 150 14.74 -3.48 5.69
C VAL A 150 14.45 -3.17 4.22
N VAL A 151 13.17 -2.97 3.90
CA VAL A 151 12.73 -2.65 2.54
C VAL A 151 11.87 -1.39 2.55
N ARG A 152 12.05 -0.52 1.55
CA ARG A 152 11.15 0.61 1.32
C ARG A 152 9.89 0.13 0.61
N ALA A 153 8.76 0.15 1.29
CA ALA A 153 7.49 -0.33 0.79
C ALA A 153 6.56 0.83 0.42
N ALA A 154 5.77 0.68 -0.64
CA ALA A 154 4.77 1.68 -1.05
C ALA A 154 3.34 1.11 -0.98
N ILE A 155 2.40 1.93 -0.50
CA ILE A 155 0.98 1.62 -0.39
C ILE A 155 0.12 2.85 -0.69
N ARG A 156 -1.13 2.64 -1.12
CA ARG A 156 -2.17 3.68 -1.10
C ARG A 156 -3.32 3.25 -0.22
N VAL A 157 -4.00 4.23 0.35
CA VAL A 157 -5.21 4.01 1.12
C VAL A 157 -6.39 4.75 0.51
N LYS A 158 -7.59 4.21 0.70
CA LYS A 158 -8.86 4.84 0.32
C LYS A 158 -9.78 4.88 1.53
N LEU A 159 -10.35 6.03 1.84
CA LEU A 159 -11.49 6.09 2.74
C LEU A 159 -12.74 5.67 1.95
N ALA A 160 -13.04 4.38 1.95
CA ALA A 160 -14.13 3.82 1.15
C ALA A 160 -15.52 4.05 1.76
N LYS A 161 -15.59 4.39 3.05
CA LYS A 161 -16.82 4.80 3.74
C LYS A 161 -16.48 5.52 5.06
N LEU A 162 -17.25 6.55 5.39
CA LEU A 162 -17.28 7.21 6.69
C LEU A 162 -18.71 7.66 6.98
N ALA A 163 -19.37 7.00 7.93
CA ALA A 163 -20.63 7.50 8.47
C ALA A 163 -20.37 8.71 9.39
N GLY A 164 -21.25 9.71 9.36
CA GLY A 164 -21.14 10.93 10.17
C GLY A 164 -21.09 10.70 11.69
N ASP A 165 -21.51 9.52 12.16
CA ASP A 165 -21.44 9.07 13.55
C ASP A 165 -20.25 8.14 13.85
N ALA A 166 -19.34 7.97 12.87
CA ALA A 166 -18.20 7.04 12.90
C ALA A 166 -18.56 5.55 13.10
N THR A 167 -19.84 5.14 13.07
CA THR A 167 -20.23 3.73 13.25
C THR A 167 -19.91 2.86 12.03
N GLY A 168 -19.68 3.49 10.87
CA GLY A 168 -19.40 2.84 9.60
C GLY A 168 -18.17 3.42 8.92
N ILE A 169 -16.98 2.97 9.33
CA ILE A 169 -15.72 3.37 8.71
C ILE A 169 -15.14 2.20 7.92
N ARG A 170 -14.64 2.49 6.71
CA ARG A 170 -13.88 1.54 5.89
C ARG A 170 -12.67 2.23 5.27
N LEU A 171 -11.48 1.91 5.75
CA LEU A 171 -10.22 2.31 5.16
C LEU A 171 -9.63 1.11 4.41
N TYR A 172 -9.70 1.17 3.09
CA TYR A 172 -9.08 0.17 2.22
C TYR A 172 -7.61 0.48 2.03
N CYS A 173 -6.76 -0.53 2.11
CA CYS A 173 -5.34 -0.46 1.78
C CYS A 173 -5.07 -1.35 0.58
N THR A 174 -4.33 -0.83 -0.41
CA THR A 174 -3.88 -1.65 -1.55
C THR A 174 -2.94 -2.77 -1.08
N ASP A 175 -2.61 -3.67 -1.99
CA ASP A 175 -1.35 -4.41 -1.88
C ASP A 175 -0.19 -3.41 -1.68
N PHE A 176 0.85 -3.86 -0.98
CA PHE A 176 2.05 -3.05 -0.80
C PHE A 176 3.29 -3.79 -1.31
N TYR A 177 4.19 -3.00 -1.90
CA TYR A 177 5.24 -3.50 -2.77
C TYR A 177 6.59 -2.93 -2.40
N ASP A 178 7.65 -3.71 -2.62
CA ASP A 178 9.03 -3.23 -2.56
C ASP A 178 9.26 -2.21 -3.69
N THR A 179 9.61 -0.99 -3.33
CA THR A 179 9.81 0.14 -4.28
C THR A 179 11.00 -0.07 -5.22
N ARG A 180 11.91 -1.00 -4.91
CA ARG A 180 13.02 -1.35 -5.81
C ARG A 180 12.57 -2.18 -7.01
N GLY A 181 11.38 -2.78 -6.93
CA GLY A 181 10.89 -3.74 -7.91
C GLY A 181 11.74 -5.01 -7.97
N TRP A 182 11.42 -5.91 -8.91
CA TRP A 182 12.26 -7.06 -9.21
C TRP A 182 13.09 -6.77 -10.46
N ARG A 183 14.42 -6.74 -10.31
CA ARG A 183 15.37 -6.57 -11.43
C ARG A 183 16.47 -7.62 -11.29
N SER A 184 16.81 -8.29 -12.38
CA SER A 184 17.88 -9.31 -12.40
C SER A 184 19.29 -8.70 -12.44
N ARG A 185 19.42 -7.39 -12.71
CA ARG A 185 20.71 -6.67 -12.74
C ARG A 185 20.58 -5.28 -12.12
N ALA A 186 21.42 -4.98 -11.12
CA ALA A 186 21.41 -3.71 -10.38
C ALA A 186 21.87 -2.50 -11.22
N GLU A 187 22.76 -2.72 -12.21
CA GLU A 187 23.44 -1.68 -12.98
C GLU A 187 22.54 -0.89 -13.95
N LEU A 188 21.37 -1.44 -14.33
CA LEU A 188 20.44 -0.79 -15.26
C LEU A 188 19.52 0.26 -14.58
N ALA A 189 19.67 0.47 -13.26
CA ALA A 189 18.72 1.26 -12.49
C ALA A 189 18.87 2.78 -12.55
N GLU A 190 20.04 3.29 -12.92
CA GLU A 190 20.35 4.72 -12.93
C GLU A 190 19.74 5.45 -14.15
N GLY A 191 19.57 4.75 -15.28
CA GLY A 191 19.17 5.36 -16.55
C GLY A 191 17.67 5.64 -16.72
N MET A 192 16.79 4.99 -15.96
CA MET A 192 15.32 5.10 -16.14
C MET A 192 14.61 6.05 -15.16
N ARG A 193 15.35 6.72 -14.25
CA ARG A 193 14.77 7.70 -13.31
C ARG A 193 14.69 9.13 -13.87
N ARG A 194 15.08 9.33 -15.14
CA ARG A 194 15.01 10.62 -15.84
C ARG A 194 14.07 10.51 -17.04
N THR A 195 12.78 10.59 -16.78
CA THR A 195 11.75 11.02 -17.74
C THR A 195 10.54 11.51 -16.97
#